data_AF-A0A6L5WH63-F1
#
_entry.id   AF-A0A6L5WH63-F1
#
_cell.length_a   1.000
_cell.length_b   1.000
_cell.length_c   1.000
_cell.angle_alpha   90.00
_cell.angle_beta   90.00
_cell.angle_gamma   90.00
#
_symmetry.space_group_name_H-M   'P 1'
#
loop_
_entity.id
_entity.type
_entity.pdbx_description
1 polymer ?
#
loop_
_entity_poly.entity_id
_entity_poly.type
_entity_poly.pdbx_seq_one_letter_code
_entity_poly.pdbx_strand_id
1 'polypeptide(L)'
;MNNIIINNVEVEFKVVDNKVFANSLQVAEVFEKRHTHILDTIKALPQDDFTKPNFRLSEYKDATGRTLPMYNLTRDGFSLLVMGFTGEKAYKWKVEFLKAFNLLLEENKRLKFSLYTDKIANLEAHRY
;
A
#
# COMPACT_ATOMS: atom_id res chain seq x y z
N MET A 1 -4.08 11.18 -2.78
CA MET A 1 -3.05 10.49 -1.97
C MET A 1 -3.55 10.52 -0.55
N ASN A 2 -3.54 9.38 0.15
CA ASN A 2 -4.08 9.28 1.50
C ASN A 2 -2.91 9.04 2.47
N ASN A 3 -2.66 10.01 3.35
CA ASN A 3 -1.50 9.99 4.24
C ASN A 3 -1.95 9.58 5.64
N ILE A 4 -1.28 8.60 6.23
CA ILE A 4 -1.58 8.08 7.57
C ILE A 4 -0.26 7.98 8.33
N ILE A 5 -0.24 8.52 9.55
CA ILE A 5 0.95 8.49 10.41
C ILE A 5 1.03 7.14 11.12
N ILE A 6 2.13 6.41 10.95
CA ILE A 6 2.41 5.14 11.63
C ILE A 6 3.86 5.20 12.15
N ASN A 7 4.08 4.93 13.44
CA ASN A 7 5.41 5.07 14.07
C ASN A 7 6.10 6.42 13.78
N ASN A 8 5.35 7.53 13.81
CA ASN A 8 5.83 8.88 13.47
C ASN A 8 6.32 9.05 12.02
N VAL A 9 6.07 8.08 11.15
CA VAL A 9 6.35 8.16 9.71
C VAL A 9 5.05 8.47 8.98
N GLU A 10 5.10 9.46 8.09
CA GLU A 10 4.00 9.73 7.18
C GLU A 10 3.98 8.69 6.05
N VAL A 11 3.00 7.78 6.11
CA VAL A 11 2.83 6.73 5.11
C VAL A 11 1.82 7.19 4.07
N GLU A 12 2.27 7.25 2.82
CA GLU A 12 1.46 7.64 1.68
C GLU A 12 0.90 6.39 1.01
N PHE A 13 -0.40 6.19 1.15
CA PHE A 13 -1.09 5.11 0.48
C PHE A 13 -1.57 5.55 -0.90
N LYS A 14 -1.08 4.85 -1.93
CA LYS A 14 -1.49 5.07 -3.32
C LYS A 14 -2.69 4.22 -3.66
N VAL A 15 -3.72 4.82 -4.24
CA VAL A 15 -4.93 4.12 -4.69
C VAL A 15 -4.93 4.07 -6.21
N VAL A 16 -4.86 2.87 -6.79
CA VAL A 16 -4.87 2.64 -8.24
C VAL A 16 -5.76 1.43 -8.53
N ASP A 17 -6.72 1.57 -9.44
CA ASP A 17 -7.61 0.49 -9.88
C ASP A 17 -8.24 -0.31 -8.72
N ASN A 18 -8.67 0.40 -7.68
CA ASN A 18 -9.29 -0.14 -6.44
C ASN A 18 -8.35 -0.95 -5.55
N LYS A 19 -7.06 -0.86 -5.81
CA LYS A 19 -6.03 -1.42 -4.95
C LYS A 19 -5.35 -0.28 -4.21
N VAL A 20 -5.17 -0.50 -2.92
CA VAL A 20 -4.41 0.38 -2.03
C VAL A 20 -3.01 -0.19 -1.92
N PHE A 21 -2.01 0.67 -2.09
CA PHE A 21 -0.60 0.30 -2.04
C PHE A 21 0.14 1.13 -0.99
N ALA A 22 1.00 0.48 -0.22
CA ALA A 22 2.05 1.14 0.54
C ALA A 22 3.39 0.94 -0.17
N ASN A 23 4.33 1.88 -0.05
CA ASN A 23 5.65 1.70 -0.64
C ASN A 23 6.64 1.03 0.32
N SER A 24 7.59 0.26 -0.23
CA SER A 24 8.59 -0.49 0.55
C SER A 24 9.53 0.40 1.35
N LEU A 25 9.68 1.68 0.98
CA LEU A 25 10.57 2.62 1.64
C LEU A 25 9.97 3.05 2.99
N GLN A 26 8.70 3.44 2.99
CA GLN A 26 7.92 3.76 4.20
C GLN A 26 7.72 2.54 5.08
N VAL A 27 7.52 1.35 4.50
CA VAL A 27 7.51 0.10 5.29
C VAL A 27 8.86 -0.11 5.98
N ALA A 28 9.98 0.13 5.29
CA ALA A 28 11.30 0.02 5.91
C ALA A 28 11.46 1.02 7.06
N GLU A 29 11.04 2.27 6.87
CA GLU A 29 11.12 3.34 7.86
C GLU A 29 10.27 3.05 9.11
N VAL A 30 8.98 2.70 8.93
CA VAL A 30 8.06 2.40 10.04
C VAL A 30 8.57 1.23 10.89
N PHE A 31 9.14 0.20 10.26
CA PHE A 31 9.64 -0.97 10.95
C PHE A 31 11.11 -0.86 11.39
N GLU A 32 11.73 0.32 11.22
CA GLU A 32 13.12 0.61 11.60
C GLU A 32 14.10 -0.39 10.95
N LYS A 33 13.85 -0.74 9.67
CA LYS A 33 14.66 -1.67 8.88
C LYS A 33 15.39 -0.95 7.75
N ARG A 34 16.55 -1.48 7.37
CA ARG A 34 17.24 -1.04 6.16
C ARG A 34 16.41 -1.38 4.92
N HIS A 35 16.13 -0.39 4.08
CA HIS A 35 15.37 -0.59 2.84
C HIS A 35 16.00 -1.63 1.92
N THR A 36 17.34 -1.70 1.85
CA THR A 36 18.05 -2.73 1.09
C THR A 36 17.66 -4.15 1.51
N HIS A 37 17.53 -4.43 2.81
CA HIS A 37 17.11 -5.74 3.30
C HIS A 37 15.65 -6.05 2.97
N ILE A 38 14.79 -5.04 2.90
CA ILE A 38 13.40 -5.20 2.43
C ILE A 38 13.39 -5.59 0.95
N LEU A 39 14.18 -4.90 0.11
CA LEU A 39 14.30 -5.23 -1.31
C LEU A 39 14.83 -6.65 -1.51
N ASP A 40 15.85 -7.05 -0.77
CA ASP A 40 16.45 -8.39 -0.87
C ASP A 40 15.45 -9.47 -0.42
N THR A 41 14.71 -9.22 0.66
CA THR A 41 13.62 -10.12 1.10
C THR A 41 12.57 -10.29 0.02
N ILE A 42 12.11 -9.21 -0.62
CA ILE A 42 11.09 -9.26 -1.68
C ILE A 42 11.62 -10.02 -2.91
N LYS A 43 12.87 -9.78 -3.31
CA LYS A 43 13.50 -10.45 -4.46
C LYS A 43 13.70 -11.95 -4.24
N ALA A 44 13.89 -12.37 -2.99
CA ALA A 44 14.06 -13.77 -2.63
C ALA A 44 12.73 -14.57 -2.64
N LEU A 45 11.57 -13.91 -2.72
CA LEU A 45 10.28 -14.58 -2.77
C LEU A 45 10.10 -15.33 -4.10
N PRO A 46 9.40 -16.48 -4.11
CA PRO A 46 9.00 -17.17 -5.34
C PRO A 46 8.27 -16.24 -6.30
N GLN A 47 8.59 -16.29 -7.59
CA GLN A 47 7.93 -15.47 -8.62
C GLN A 47 6.70 -16.18 -9.17
N ASP A 48 5.66 -16.26 -8.36
CA ASP A 48 4.42 -16.98 -8.61
C ASP A 48 3.22 -16.04 -8.81
N ASP A 49 2.03 -16.62 -8.92
CA ASP A 49 0.78 -15.87 -9.14
C ASP A 49 0.34 -15.08 -7.89
N PHE A 50 0.92 -15.37 -6.72
CA PHE A 50 0.68 -14.58 -5.52
C PHE A 50 1.60 -13.36 -5.46
N THR A 51 2.90 -13.50 -5.72
CA THR A 51 3.86 -12.40 -5.54
C THR A 51 3.77 -11.36 -6.65
N LYS A 52 3.62 -11.78 -7.91
CA LYS A 52 3.53 -10.88 -9.08
C LYS A 52 2.51 -9.74 -8.91
N PRO A 53 1.24 -9.97 -8.52
CA PRO A 53 0.28 -8.89 -8.36
C PRO A 53 0.46 -8.05 -7.09
N ASN A 54 1.19 -8.57 -6.09
CA ASN A 54 1.28 -8.02 -4.74
C ASN A 54 2.56 -7.21 -4.48
N PHE A 55 3.60 -7.39 -5.29
CA PHE A 55 4.85 -6.63 -5.23
C PHE A 55 5.16 -5.99 -6.59
N ARG A 56 4.77 -4.73 -6.78
CA ARG A 56 4.99 -4.01 -8.05
C ARG A 56 6.27 -3.20 -7.99
N LEU A 57 7.25 -3.52 -8.84
CA LEU A 57 8.48 -2.75 -8.96
C LEU A 57 8.15 -1.29 -9.37
N SER A 58 8.84 -0.35 -8.75
CA SER A 58 8.70 1.09 -8.92
C SER A 58 10.05 1.73 -8.58
N GLU A 59 10.11 3.04 -8.68
CA GLU A 59 11.31 3.82 -8.36
C GLU A 59 10.96 5.08 -7.57
N TYR A 60 11.96 5.62 -6.88
CA TYR A 60 11.90 6.91 -6.21
C TYR A 60 13.20 7.69 -6.44
N LYS A 61 13.14 9.01 -6.34
CA LYS A 61 14.34 9.86 -6.33
C LYS A 61 14.80 10.08 -4.90
N ASP A 62 16.06 9.78 -4.62
CA ASP A 62 16.66 10.09 -3.32
C ASP A 62 17.06 11.56 -3.20
N ALA A 63 17.55 11.96 -2.02
CA ALA A 63 17.98 13.33 -1.74
C ALA A 63 19.14 13.81 -2.64
N THR A 64 19.88 12.90 -3.28
CA THR A 64 20.95 13.22 -4.24
C THR A 64 20.46 13.29 -5.69
N GLY A 65 19.17 13.04 -5.92
CA GLY A 65 18.54 13.00 -7.24
C GLY A 65 18.71 11.67 -7.97
N ARG A 66 19.33 10.65 -7.35
CA ARG A 66 19.48 9.32 -7.94
C ARG A 66 18.14 8.60 -7.94
N THR A 67 17.88 7.86 -9.01
CA THR A 67 16.69 7.01 -9.11
C THR A 67 17.02 5.64 -8.55
N LEU A 68 16.29 5.22 -7.51
CA LEU A 68 16.51 3.98 -6.78
C LEU A 68 15.25 3.11 -6.80
N PRO A 69 15.39 1.77 -6.81
CA PRO A 69 14.26 0.86 -6.88
C PRO A 69 13.49 0.81 -5.55
N MET A 70 12.18 0.65 -5.65
CA MET A 70 11.28 0.34 -4.54
C MET A 70 10.13 -0.56 -5.02
N TYR A 71 9.37 -1.13 -4.11
CA TYR A 71 8.13 -1.84 -4.45
C TYR A 71 6.91 -1.12 -3.90
N ASN A 72 5.82 -1.12 -4.67
CA ASN A 72 4.48 -0.82 -4.20
C ASN A 72 3.82 -2.15 -3.81
N LEU A 73 3.43 -2.26 -2.53
CA LEU A 73 2.87 -3.47 -1.94
C LEU A 73 1.37 -3.32 -1.74
N THR A 74 0.60 -4.30 -2.15
CA THR A 74 -0.81 -4.43 -1.71
C THR A 74 -0.86 -4.78 -0.22
N ARG A 75 -2.06 -4.77 0.37
CA ARG A 75 -2.28 -5.29 1.72
C ARG A 75 -1.75 -6.72 1.90
N ASP A 76 -1.96 -7.58 0.91
CA ASP A 76 -1.59 -8.99 1.00
C ASP A 76 -0.07 -9.17 0.81
N GLY A 77 0.56 -8.40 -0.09
CA GLY A 77 2.02 -8.35 -0.23
C GLY A 77 2.71 -7.80 1.03
N PHE A 78 2.17 -6.72 1.60
CA PHE A 78 2.60 -6.19 2.88
C PHE A 78 2.52 -7.27 3.98
N SER A 79 1.38 -7.96 4.07
CA SER A 79 1.16 -9.00 5.09
C SER A 79 2.19 -10.12 4.97
N LEU A 80 2.46 -10.61 3.76
CA LEU A 80 3.50 -11.62 3.52
C LEU A 80 4.88 -11.13 3.97
N LEU A 81 5.26 -9.89 3.59
CA LEU A 81 6.55 -9.31 3.94
C LEU A 81 6.75 -9.21 5.46
N VAL A 82 5.74 -8.72 6.18
CA VAL A 82 5.88 -8.44 7.62
C VAL A 82 5.66 -9.66 8.51
N MET A 83 5.28 -10.83 7.97
CA MET A 83 5.10 -12.05 8.77
C MET A 83 6.35 -12.39 9.59
N GLY A 84 7.55 -12.25 9.01
CA GLY A 84 8.82 -12.49 9.71
C GLY A 84 9.26 -11.39 10.69
N PHE A 85 8.52 -10.28 10.79
CA PHE A 85 8.90 -9.18 11.69
C PHE A 85 8.36 -9.46 13.09
N THR A 86 9.23 -9.63 14.08
CA THR A 86 8.85 -10.04 15.44
C THR A 86 9.06 -8.92 16.46
N GLY A 87 8.47 -9.10 17.65
CA GLY A 87 8.52 -8.13 18.76
C GLY A 87 7.26 -7.27 18.90
N GLU A 88 7.07 -6.70 20.08
CA GLU A 88 5.88 -5.93 20.45
C GLU A 88 5.67 -4.69 19.56
N LYS A 89 6.74 -3.94 19.29
CA LYS A 89 6.70 -2.79 18.38
C LYS A 89 6.27 -3.20 16.97
N ALA A 90 6.85 -4.28 16.44
CA ALA A 90 6.50 -4.78 15.12
C ALA A 90 5.03 -5.20 15.06
N TYR A 91 4.51 -5.86 16.09
CA TYR A 91 3.09 -6.21 16.17
C TYR A 91 2.19 -4.96 16.09
N LYS A 92 2.48 -3.92 16.90
CA LYS A 92 1.73 -2.67 16.87
C LYS A 92 1.69 -2.07 15.48
N TRP A 93 2.83 -1.98 14.80
CA TRP A 93 2.90 -1.40 13.45
C TRP A 93 2.23 -2.25 12.38
N LYS A 94 2.25 -3.58 12.49
CA LYS A 94 1.45 -4.46 11.62
C LYS A 94 -0.04 -4.14 11.75
N VAL A 95 -0.53 -3.99 12.98
CA VAL A 95 -1.95 -3.68 13.24
C VAL A 95 -2.33 -2.32 12.65
N GLU A 96 -1.51 -1.29 12.85
CA GLU A 96 -1.79 0.05 12.30
C GLU A 96 -1.77 0.08 10.76
N PHE A 97 -0.83 -0.61 10.12
CA PHE A 97 -0.86 -0.76 8.66
C PHE A 97 -2.12 -1.50 8.18
N LEU A 98 -2.52 -2.58 8.85
CA LEU A 98 -3.72 -3.33 8.48
C LEU A 98 -4.99 -2.48 8.64
N LYS A 99 -5.10 -1.70 9.71
CA LYS A 99 -6.20 -0.73 9.90
C LYS A 99 -6.21 0.31 8.77
N ALA A 100 -5.05 0.88 8.45
CA ALA A 100 -4.91 1.84 7.37
C ALA A 100 -5.35 1.25 6.02
N PHE A 101 -4.89 0.05 5.66
CA PHE A 101 -5.32 -0.63 4.45
C PHE A 101 -6.84 -0.85 4.42
N ASN A 102 -7.44 -1.33 5.51
CA ASN A 102 -8.87 -1.59 5.57
C ASN A 102 -9.70 -0.31 5.43
N LEU A 103 -9.33 0.75 6.16
CA LEU A 103 -9.99 2.06 6.08
C LEU A 103 -10.03 2.56 4.64
N LEU A 104 -8.88 2.57 3.96
CA LEU A 104 -8.78 3.09 2.60
C LEU A 104 -9.49 2.22 1.57
N LEU A 105 -9.51 0.90 1.77
CA LEU A 105 -10.27 -0.01 0.92
C LEU A 105 -11.78 0.20 1.07
N GLU A 106 -12.26 0.43 2.29
CA GLU A 106 -13.67 0.73 2.57
C GLU A 106 -14.08 2.08 1.97
N GLU A 107 -13.28 3.12 2.18
CA GLU A 107 -13.50 4.43 1.55
C GLU A 107 -13.54 4.33 0.03
N ASN A 108 -12.60 3.58 -0.58
CA ASN A 108 -12.59 3.40 -2.02
C ASN A 108 -13.85 2.69 -2.54
N LYS A 109 -14.35 1.68 -1.81
CA LYS A 109 -15.62 1.01 -2.13
C LYS A 109 -16.80 1.98 -2.03
N ARG A 110 -16.87 2.79 -0.98
CA ARG A 110 -17.96 3.77 -0.77
C ARG A 110 -17.98 4.83 -1.87
N LEU A 111 -16.83 5.40 -2.22
CA LEU A 111 -16.71 6.38 -3.30
C LEU A 111 -17.19 5.82 -4.64
N LYS A 112 -16.81 4.58 -4.94
CA LYS A 112 -17.29 3.91 -6.16
C LYS A 112 -18.80 3.72 -6.16
N PHE A 113 -19.37 3.27 -5.05
CA PHE A 113 -20.81 3.08 -4.94
C PHE A 113 -21.56 4.41 -5.17
N SER A 114 -21.09 5.50 -4.57
CA SER A 114 -21.64 6.84 -4.80
C SER A 114 -21.59 7.22 -6.28
N LEU A 115 -20.43 7.08 -6.93
CA LEU A 115 -20.25 7.42 -8.35
C LEU A 115 -21.19 6.64 -9.28
N TYR A 116 -21.42 5.35 -8.99
CA TYR A 116 -22.38 4.54 -9.75
C TYR A 116 -23.81 5.06 -9.57
N THR A 117 -24.21 5.36 -8.33
CA THR A 117 -25.54 5.92 -8.04
C THR A 117 -25.75 7.26 -8.74
N ASP A 118 -24.76 8.16 -8.67
CA ASP A 118 -24.83 9.47 -9.31
C ASP A 118 -24.92 9.35 -10.85
N LYS A 119 -24.18 8.40 -11.43
CA LYS A 119 -24.24 8.15 -12.88
C LYS A 119 -25.62 7.64 -13.32
N ILE A 120 -26.23 6.74 -12.55
CA ILE A 120 -27.57 6.21 -12.84
C ILE A 120 -28.61 7.33 -12.72
N ALA A 121 -28.59 8.10 -11.63
CA ALA A 121 -29.51 9.22 -11.43
C ALA A 121 -29.43 10.25 -12.57
N ASN A 122 -28.21 10.59 -13.02
CA ASN A 122 -28.03 11.49 -14.15
C ASN A 122 -28.57 10.91 -15.47
N LEU A 123 -28.39 9.61 -15.73
CA LEU A 123 -28.94 8.97 -16.94
C LEU A 123 -30.47 8.94 -16.94
N GLU A 124 -31.09 8.76 -15.78
CA GLU A 124 -32.54 8.79 -15.63
C GLU A 124 -33.10 10.21 -15.78
N ALA A 125 -32.38 11.23 -15.31
CA ALA A 125 -32.78 12.63 -15.43
C ALA A 125 -32.79 13.17 -16.87
N HIS A 126 -31.99 12.58 -17.79
CA HIS A 126 -31.93 12.98 -19.21
C HIS A 126 -32.85 12.15 -20.12
N ARG A 127 -33.65 11.23 -19.54
CA ARG A 127 -34.61 10.39 -20.28
C ARG A 127 -36.02 11.01 -20.37
N TYR A 128 -36.23 12.16 -19.72
CA TYR A 128 -37.45 12.96 -19.75
C TYR A 128 -37.13 14.36 -20.28
#